data_AF-A0A0Q7A230-F1
#
_entry.id   AF-A0A0Q7A230-F1
#
_cell.length_a   1.000
_cell.length_b   1.000
_cell.length_c   1.000
_cell.angle_alpha   90.00
_cell.angle_beta   90.00
_cell.angle_gamma   90.00
#
_symmetry.space_group_name_H-M   'P 1'
#
loop_
_entity.id
_entity.type
_entity.pdbx_description
1 polymer ?
#
loop_
_entity_poly.entity_id
_entity_poly.type
_entity_poly.pdbx_seq_one_letter_code
_entity_poly.pdbx_strand_id
1 'polypeptide(L)'
;MHFLALAMDFDGTIAENGNVPPQVCAALTRLKESGRKLLLVTGRELQALKHQFPNLDLFDLVIVENGALLYDPVTDTEELIADPASTELVASLRGKGVSPLSIGRSVIATWRPFENTVLSSIRELGLEWQMTFNKDAIMVLPPCVNKASGLSAALQRLGISELNVVGVGDAENDHAFLSICGCAAAVNNAIASIKSSADVCLSQDHGRGVCELVEMLLEKDAALVPIERTGVVLGQTVDANKAWLPAESVLLVVGNSGSGKSSFITWLTERMVQARQDFCIIDPEGDYLTLDDAVTVGGLTTPPTTEESVQLLLQARLNVVISALALDPAARVQLFGELLPAIHHLRNVSGRPYWLIVDEAHYMLPHCASWPPGFLGNMGAIIVALNFDQVCPALLEEVDVLVTLGSTARELVEQFAKRIQHSWPAFPGRSPGLEHGCLWNIREGEQVVLLDQVQPDQKHHRHSGKYVSGNVGAWHAFHFPALGKSAANLTEFLSLSIQLPDVALGEHLKAGDFSNWFRHVIRDDVLANKTRLIETDSTLAPSKALEQIQQWVQSRYHL
;
A
#
# COMPACT_ATOMS: atom_id res chain seq x y z
N MET A 1 12.34 -4.01 11.28
CA MET A 1 12.39 -5.38 10.71
C MET A 1 11.40 -5.40 9.59
N HIS A 2 11.89 -5.42 8.37
CA HIS A 2 11.12 -5.39 7.15
C HIS A 2 10.61 -6.78 6.78
N PHE A 3 11.52 -7.76 6.67
CA PHE A 3 11.12 -9.13 6.37
C PHE A 3 10.74 -9.87 7.64
N LEU A 4 9.50 -10.35 7.70
CA LEU A 4 8.91 -11.00 8.87
C LEU A 4 8.93 -12.54 8.77
N ALA A 5 9.09 -13.10 7.56
CA ALA A 5 9.10 -14.54 7.36
C ALA A 5 10.09 -15.00 6.28
N LEU A 6 10.56 -16.24 6.41
CA LEU A 6 11.32 -16.97 5.40
C LEU A 6 10.51 -18.20 4.96
N ALA A 7 10.12 -18.24 3.69
CA ALA A 7 9.46 -19.36 3.04
C ALA A 7 10.46 -20.14 2.17
N MET A 8 10.57 -21.45 2.37
CA MET A 8 11.62 -22.25 1.76
C MET A 8 11.05 -23.50 1.12
N ASP A 9 11.55 -23.86 -0.06
CA ASP A 9 11.37 -25.22 -0.56
C ASP A 9 12.14 -26.27 0.29
N PHE A 10 11.72 -27.53 0.20
CA PHE A 10 12.39 -28.66 0.85
C PHE A 10 13.51 -29.27 0.00
N ASP A 11 13.17 -29.88 -1.14
CA ASP A 11 14.06 -30.79 -1.90
C ASP A 11 14.95 -30.02 -2.88
N GLY A 12 16.27 -30.03 -2.65
CA GLY A 12 17.18 -29.22 -3.47
C GLY A 12 17.42 -27.83 -2.88
N THR A 13 16.65 -27.46 -1.84
CA THR A 13 16.76 -26.18 -1.13
C THR A 13 17.28 -26.35 0.28
N ILE A 14 16.50 -26.81 1.27
CA ILE A 14 17.06 -27.08 2.62
C ILE A 14 17.63 -28.49 2.77
N ALA A 15 17.17 -29.43 1.93
CA ALA A 15 17.53 -30.84 2.01
C ALA A 15 18.33 -31.29 0.78
N GLU A 16 19.34 -32.13 1.01
CA GLU A 16 20.10 -32.82 -0.01
C GLU A 16 19.86 -34.34 0.13
N ASN A 17 19.35 -34.97 -0.93
CA ASN A 17 18.84 -36.35 -0.87
C ASN A 17 17.81 -36.55 0.26
N GLY A 18 17.04 -35.50 0.54
CA GLY A 18 16.05 -35.40 1.59
C GLY A 18 16.59 -35.42 3.03
N ASN A 19 17.91 -35.30 3.23
CA ASN A 19 18.49 -35.06 4.53
C ASN A 19 18.73 -33.56 4.73
N VAL A 20 18.30 -33.02 5.87
CA VAL A 20 18.56 -31.62 6.26
C VAL A 20 19.79 -31.60 7.19
N PRO A 21 20.90 -30.98 6.79
CA PRO A 21 22.09 -30.92 7.63
C PRO A 21 21.84 -30.16 8.95
N PRO A 22 22.45 -30.57 10.09
CA PRO A 22 22.22 -29.93 11.39
C PRO A 22 22.52 -28.41 11.43
N GLN A 23 23.50 -27.97 10.64
CA GLN A 23 23.85 -26.55 10.52
C GLN A 23 22.70 -25.70 9.94
N VAL A 24 21.85 -26.30 9.08
CA VAL A 24 20.67 -25.62 8.50
C VAL A 24 19.66 -25.42 9.61
N CYS A 25 19.35 -26.46 10.38
CA CYS A 25 18.47 -26.35 11.54
C CYS A 25 18.95 -25.27 12.51
N ALA A 26 20.26 -25.23 12.82
CA ALA A 26 20.84 -24.21 13.69
C ALA A 26 20.72 -22.79 13.11
N ALA A 27 20.91 -22.60 11.81
CA ALA A 27 20.72 -21.30 11.15
C ALA A 27 19.24 -20.87 11.21
N LEU A 28 18.32 -21.78 10.89
CA LEU A 28 16.89 -21.52 10.96
C LEU A 28 16.43 -21.20 12.39
N THR A 29 16.91 -21.92 13.40
CA THR A 29 16.63 -21.59 14.81
C THR A 29 17.07 -20.17 15.15
N ARG A 30 18.29 -19.76 14.77
CA ARG A 30 18.76 -18.38 14.99
C ARG A 30 17.89 -17.35 14.28
N LEU A 31 17.44 -17.66 13.05
CA LEU A 31 16.52 -16.76 12.34
C LEU A 31 15.18 -16.65 13.08
N LYS A 32 14.64 -17.76 13.58
CA LYS A 32 13.40 -17.76 14.37
C LYS A 32 13.53 -16.99 15.68
N GLU A 33 14.69 -17.09 16.34
CA GLU A 33 15.02 -16.32 17.55
C GLU A 33 15.07 -14.80 17.31
N SER A 34 15.29 -14.35 16.07
CA SER A 34 15.16 -12.92 15.69
C SER A 34 13.71 -12.41 15.67
N GLY A 35 12.72 -13.29 15.88
CA GLY A 35 11.30 -12.99 15.83
C GLY A 35 10.62 -13.30 14.49
N ARG A 36 11.39 -13.70 13.48
CA ARG A 36 10.87 -14.06 12.15
C ARG A 36 10.22 -15.44 12.14
N LYS A 37 9.27 -15.60 11.23
CA LYS A 37 8.53 -16.86 11.00
C LYS A 37 9.22 -17.73 9.97
N LEU A 38 9.14 -19.05 10.16
CA LEU A 38 9.65 -20.03 9.21
C LEU A 38 8.51 -20.80 8.56
N LEU A 39 8.48 -20.81 7.24
CA LEU A 39 7.49 -21.53 6.45
C LEU A 39 8.19 -22.54 5.54
N LEU A 40 7.74 -23.79 5.57
CA LEU A 40 8.22 -24.82 4.66
C LEU A 40 7.21 -25.04 3.54
N VAL A 41 7.63 -25.01 2.28
CA VAL A 41 6.76 -25.10 1.10
C VAL A 41 7.20 -26.26 0.21
N THR A 42 6.50 -27.39 0.24
CA THR A 42 6.95 -28.62 -0.43
C THR A 42 5.85 -29.29 -1.27
N GLY A 43 6.28 -30.01 -2.30
CA GLY A 43 5.43 -30.92 -3.08
C GLY A 43 5.18 -32.26 -2.40
N ARG A 44 5.89 -32.56 -1.30
CA ARG A 44 5.82 -33.84 -0.60
C ARG A 44 4.48 -34.06 0.10
N GLU A 45 4.12 -35.33 0.23
CA GLU A 45 3.06 -35.77 1.14
C GLU A 45 3.50 -35.61 2.59
N LEU A 46 2.57 -35.22 3.47
CA LEU A 46 2.87 -34.94 4.87
C LEU A 46 3.48 -36.15 5.61
N GLN A 47 3.00 -37.36 5.36
CA GLN A 47 3.52 -38.55 6.07
C GLN A 47 4.94 -38.89 5.66
N ALA A 48 5.24 -38.79 4.36
CA ALA A 48 6.60 -38.98 3.86
C ALA A 48 7.55 -37.90 4.43
N LEU A 49 7.07 -36.65 4.51
CA LEU A 49 7.82 -35.56 5.11
C LEU A 49 8.09 -35.78 6.62
N LYS A 50 7.06 -36.12 7.41
CA LYS A 50 7.19 -36.42 8.85
C LYS A 50 8.19 -37.54 9.12
N HIS A 51 8.20 -38.58 8.26
CA HIS A 51 9.15 -39.68 8.40
C HIS A 51 10.59 -39.26 8.10
N GLN A 52 10.79 -38.43 7.07
CA GLN A 52 12.12 -38.02 6.62
C GLN A 52 12.72 -36.88 7.45
N PHE A 53 11.89 -35.94 7.89
CA PHE A 53 12.28 -34.80 8.69
C PHE A 53 11.32 -34.65 9.87
N PRO A 54 11.60 -35.29 11.02
CA PRO A 54 10.70 -35.29 12.16
C PRO A 54 10.62 -33.92 12.88
N ASN A 55 11.60 -33.04 12.69
CA ASN A 55 11.71 -31.76 13.39
C ASN A 55 10.87 -30.65 12.71
N LEU A 56 9.64 -30.96 12.29
CA LEU A 56 8.75 -29.99 11.64
C LEU A 56 8.33 -28.86 12.58
N ASP A 57 8.43 -29.06 13.90
CA ASP A 57 8.21 -28.07 14.96
C ASP A 57 9.13 -26.84 14.87
N LEU A 58 10.21 -26.92 14.08
CA LEU A 58 11.01 -25.77 13.70
C LEU A 58 10.21 -24.74 12.90
N PHE A 59 9.23 -25.15 12.10
CA PHE A 59 8.43 -24.27 11.25
C PHE A 59 7.16 -23.79 11.96
N ASP A 60 6.76 -22.55 11.69
CA ASP A 60 5.49 -22.01 12.19
C ASP A 60 4.30 -22.58 11.41
N LEU A 61 4.45 -22.80 10.10
CA LEU A 61 3.51 -23.54 9.26
C LEU A 61 4.26 -24.31 8.16
N VAL A 62 3.69 -25.45 7.78
CA VAL A 62 4.20 -26.31 6.70
C VAL A 62 3.13 -26.43 5.62
N ILE A 63 3.48 -25.98 4.43
CA ILE A 63 2.67 -26.06 3.23
C ILE A 63 3.12 -27.30 2.45
N VAL A 64 2.27 -28.32 2.39
CA VAL A 64 2.58 -29.61 1.76
C VAL A 64 1.70 -29.87 0.53
N GLU A 65 2.02 -30.92 -0.23
CA GLU A 65 1.27 -31.32 -1.42
C GLU A 65 1.14 -30.17 -2.46
N ASN A 66 2.22 -29.39 -2.64
CA ASN A 66 2.26 -28.18 -3.48
C ASN A 66 1.19 -27.15 -3.11
N GLY A 67 0.93 -26.96 -1.83
CA GLY A 67 -0.03 -25.96 -1.39
C GLY A 67 -1.47 -26.40 -1.43
N ALA A 68 -1.73 -27.71 -1.36
CA ALA A 68 -3.07 -28.26 -1.22
C ALA A 68 -3.45 -28.51 0.25
N LEU A 69 -2.46 -28.59 1.14
CA LEU A 69 -2.65 -28.90 2.56
C LEU A 69 -1.73 -28.03 3.40
N LEU A 70 -2.29 -27.41 4.44
CA LEU A 70 -1.55 -26.73 5.49
C LEU A 70 -1.43 -27.66 6.70
N TYR A 71 -0.25 -27.67 7.31
CA TYR A 71 0.03 -28.40 8.53
C TYR A 71 0.63 -27.44 9.57
N ASP A 72 0.06 -27.45 10.76
CA ASP A 72 0.56 -26.71 11.92
C ASP A 72 1.29 -27.69 12.86
N PRO A 73 2.63 -27.63 12.92
CA PRO A 73 3.42 -28.57 13.72
C PRO A 73 3.22 -28.41 15.23
N VAL A 74 2.77 -27.24 15.70
CA VAL A 74 2.59 -26.95 17.13
C VAL A 74 1.30 -27.60 17.64
N THR A 75 0.23 -27.51 16.86
CA THR A 75 -1.08 -28.08 17.21
C THR A 75 -1.32 -29.47 16.64
N ASP A 76 -0.42 -29.95 15.78
CA ASP A 76 -0.55 -31.17 14.98
C ASP A 76 -1.86 -31.21 14.16
N THR A 77 -2.27 -30.07 13.62
CA THR A 77 -3.51 -29.94 12.84
C THR A 77 -3.25 -29.90 11.33
N GLU A 78 -4.09 -30.60 10.58
CA GLU A 78 -4.11 -30.61 9.11
C GLU A 78 -5.32 -29.77 8.64
N GLU A 79 -5.10 -28.88 7.69
CA GLU A 79 -6.14 -28.05 7.07
C GLU A 79 -6.05 -28.21 5.55
N LEU A 80 -7.06 -28.88 4.98
CA LEU A 80 -7.15 -29.09 3.54
C LEU A 80 -7.69 -27.83 2.86
N ILE A 81 -6.89 -27.22 2.00
CA ILE A 81 -7.21 -25.95 1.30
C ILE A 81 -7.64 -26.18 -0.16
N ALA A 82 -7.75 -27.44 -0.57
CA ALA A 82 -8.09 -27.85 -1.93
C ALA A 82 -9.04 -29.07 -1.91
N ASP A 83 -9.62 -29.39 -3.06
CA ASP A 83 -10.41 -30.61 -3.20
C ASP A 83 -9.53 -31.86 -2.96
N PRO A 84 -10.09 -32.92 -2.35
CA PRO A 84 -9.34 -34.15 -2.09
C PRO A 84 -8.96 -34.89 -3.38
N ALA A 85 -7.99 -35.80 -3.26
CA ALA A 85 -7.48 -36.62 -4.36
C ALA A 85 -8.62 -37.36 -5.07
N SER A 86 -8.76 -37.16 -6.39
CA SER A 86 -9.81 -37.81 -7.18
C SER A 86 -9.63 -39.32 -7.20
N THR A 87 -10.54 -40.04 -6.54
CA THR A 87 -10.55 -41.51 -6.47
C THR A 87 -10.78 -42.15 -7.85
N GLU A 88 -11.58 -41.51 -8.69
CA GLU A 88 -11.86 -41.92 -10.07
C GLU A 88 -10.60 -41.79 -10.95
N LEU A 89 -9.87 -40.68 -10.80
CA LEU A 89 -8.61 -40.47 -11.52
C LEU A 89 -7.58 -41.52 -11.08
N VAL A 90 -7.42 -41.74 -9.78
CA VAL A 90 -6.54 -42.80 -9.25
C VAL A 90 -6.89 -44.17 -9.83
N ALA A 91 -8.18 -44.52 -9.85
CA ALA A 91 -8.63 -45.80 -10.39
C ALA A 91 -8.34 -45.93 -11.89
N SER A 92 -8.57 -44.86 -12.66
CA SER A 92 -8.25 -44.80 -14.09
C SER A 92 -6.75 -44.99 -14.35
N LEU A 93 -5.88 -44.28 -13.61
CA LEU A 93 -4.43 -44.37 -13.76
C LEU A 93 -3.90 -45.77 -13.42
N ARG A 94 -4.38 -46.36 -12.31
CA ARG A 94 -4.05 -47.75 -11.94
C ARG A 94 -4.52 -48.73 -13.01
N GLY A 95 -5.75 -48.56 -13.52
CA GLY A 95 -6.30 -49.39 -14.60
C GLY A 95 -5.47 -49.32 -15.89
N LYS A 96 -4.84 -48.17 -16.17
CA LYS A 96 -3.93 -47.96 -17.30
C LYS A 96 -2.46 -48.35 -17.01
N GLY A 97 -2.18 -48.96 -15.85
CA GLY A 97 -0.86 -49.47 -15.51
C GLY A 97 0.15 -48.40 -15.09
N VAL A 98 -0.30 -47.21 -14.70
CA VAL A 98 0.59 -46.15 -14.18
C VAL A 98 1.16 -46.61 -12.83
N SER A 99 2.48 -46.77 -12.79
CA SER A 99 3.21 -47.16 -11.58
C SER A 99 4.65 -46.67 -11.67
N PRO A 100 5.20 -46.05 -10.61
CA PRO A 100 4.57 -45.93 -9.30
C PRO A 100 3.62 -44.72 -9.19
N LEU A 101 2.64 -44.84 -8.29
CA LEU A 101 1.63 -43.81 -7.97
C LEU A 101 1.69 -43.52 -6.47
N SER A 102 1.82 -42.25 -6.13
CA SER A 102 1.71 -41.72 -4.76
C SER A 102 0.43 -40.89 -4.67
N ILE A 103 -0.28 -40.99 -3.54
CA ILE A 103 -1.61 -40.39 -3.36
C ILE A 103 -1.62 -39.73 -1.98
N GLY A 104 -1.56 -38.41 -1.98
CA GLY A 104 -1.74 -37.58 -0.80
C GLY A 104 -3.21 -37.34 -0.47
N ARG A 105 -3.47 -36.31 0.33
CA ARG A 105 -4.83 -35.87 0.66
C ARG A 105 -5.51 -35.25 -0.56
N SER A 106 -4.76 -34.49 -1.35
CA SER A 106 -5.23 -33.81 -2.56
C SER A 106 -4.33 -34.10 -3.77
N VAL A 107 -3.02 -34.27 -3.58
CA VAL A 107 -2.09 -34.53 -4.70
C VAL A 107 -2.10 -35.99 -5.14
N ILE A 108 -2.03 -36.21 -6.45
CA ILE A 108 -1.70 -37.52 -7.04
C ILE A 108 -0.37 -37.37 -7.77
N ALA A 109 0.66 -38.12 -7.39
CA ALA A 109 1.99 -38.03 -7.98
C ALA A 109 2.38 -39.31 -8.72
N THR A 110 3.09 -39.14 -9.83
CA THR A 110 3.74 -40.20 -10.59
C THR A 110 5.03 -39.66 -11.23
N TRP A 111 5.64 -40.41 -12.14
CA TRP A 111 6.89 -40.04 -12.81
C TRP A 111 6.77 -40.16 -14.32
N ARG A 112 7.74 -39.58 -15.03
CA ARG A 112 7.90 -39.82 -16.46
C ARG A 112 8.02 -41.33 -16.76
N PRO A 113 7.48 -41.84 -17.89
CA PRO A 113 6.87 -41.09 -19.00
C PRO A 113 5.32 -41.12 -18.99
N PHE A 114 4.68 -41.07 -17.82
CA PHE A 114 3.21 -41.22 -17.72
C PHE A 114 2.39 -39.95 -18.00
N GLU A 115 3.01 -38.86 -18.48
CA GLU A 115 2.35 -37.56 -18.73
C GLU A 115 1.12 -37.70 -19.63
N ASN A 116 1.26 -38.42 -20.75
CA ASN A 116 0.20 -38.60 -21.73
C ASN A 116 -0.95 -39.43 -21.16
N THR A 117 -0.63 -40.44 -20.35
CA THR A 117 -1.64 -41.28 -19.69
C THR A 117 -2.43 -40.45 -18.69
N VAL A 118 -1.75 -39.64 -17.87
CA VAL A 118 -2.37 -38.70 -16.94
C VAL A 118 -3.33 -37.75 -17.66
N LEU A 119 -2.82 -37.06 -18.69
CA LEU A 119 -3.62 -36.10 -19.45
C LEU A 119 -4.84 -36.76 -20.12
N SER A 120 -4.67 -37.97 -20.66
CA SER A 120 -5.77 -38.73 -21.27
C SER A 120 -6.84 -39.10 -20.25
N SER A 121 -6.46 -39.56 -19.05
CA SER A 121 -7.40 -39.93 -17.99
C SER A 121 -8.17 -38.71 -17.46
N ILE A 122 -7.52 -37.57 -17.29
CA ILE A 122 -8.18 -36.31 -16.90
C ILE A 122 -9.27 -35.94 -17.94
N ARG A 123 -8.94 -36.01 -19.23
CA ARG A 123 -9.87 -35.70 -20.32
C ARG A 123 -11.04 -36.68 -20.43
N GLU A 124 -10.76 -37.98 -20.34
CA GLU A 124 -11.79 -39.03 -20.41
C GLU A 124 -12.80 -38.92 -19.26
N LEU A 125 -12.35 -38.53 -18.08
CA LEU A 125 -13.19 -38.33 -16.90
C LEU A 125 -13.85 -36.95 -16.85
N GLY A 126 -13.50 -36.02 -17.75
CA GLY A 126 -14.02 -34.65 -17.74
C GLY A 126 -13.60 -33.83 -16.52
N LEU A 127 -12.42 -34.12 -15.95
CA LEU A 127 -11.89 -33.43 -14.77
C LEU A 127 -11.12 -32.16 -15.17
N GLU A 128 -11.15 -31.14 -14.32
CA GLU A 128 -10.38 -29.89 -14.49
C GLU A 128 -9.03 -29.90 -13.75
N TRP A 129 -8.51 -31.10 -13.45
CA TRP A 129 -7.26 -31.26 -12.72
C TRP A 129 -6.07 -30.82 -13.58
N GLN A 130 -5.08 -30.18 -12.94
CA GLN A 130 -3.88 -29.69 -13.59
C GLN A 130 -2.67 -30.56 -13.28
N MET A 131 -1.72 -30.57 -14.22
CA MET A 131 -0.46 -31.30 -14.09
C MET A 131 0.69 -30.30 -13.93
N THR A 132 1.46 -30.47 -12.86
CA THR A 132 2.65 -29.68 -12.52
C THR A 132 3.87 -30.58 -12.51
N PHE A 133 4.98 -30.09 -13.05
CA PHE A 133 6.25 -30.80 -13.09
C PHE A 133 7.17 -30.36 -11.97
N ASN A 134 7.90 -31.31 -11.40
CA ASN A 134 9.07 -31.05 -10.57
C ASN A 134 10.16 -32.02 -11.00
N LYS A 135 11.10 -31.56 -11.83
CA LYS A 135 12.13 -32.40 -12.47
C LYS A 135 11.47 -33.58 -13.21
N ASP A 136 11.68 -34.83 -12.77
CA ASP A 136 11.09 -36.03 -13.37
C ASP A 136 9.74 -36.45 -12.75
N ALA A 137 9.30 -35.78 -11.67
CA ALA A 137 8.03 -36.04 -11.02
C ALA A 137 6.90 -35.26 -11.69
N ILE A 138 5.75 -35.92 -11.77
CA ILE A 138 4.49 -35.40 -12.30
C ILE A 138 3.51 -35.34 -11.14
N MET A 139 3.00 -34.15 -10.83
CA MET A 139 2.08 -33.91 -9.72
C MET A 139 0.76 -33.43 -10.29
N VAL A 140 -0.33 -34.08 -9.92
CA VAL A 140 -1.67 -33.84 -10.44
C VAL A 140 -2.53 -33.32 -9.30
N LEU A 141 -3.08 -32.12 -9.48
CA LEU A 141 -3.71 -31.32 -8.44
C LEU A 141 -5.03 -30.73 -8.95
N PRO A 142 -5.95 -30.33 -8.04
CA PRO A 142 -7.10 -29.52 -8.41
C PRO A 142 -6.67 -28.19 -9.09
N PRO A 143 -7.56 -27.56 -9.88
CA PRO A 143 -7.26 -26.29 -10.50
C PRO A 143 -6.93 -25.21 -9.46
N CYS A 144 -6.10 -24.24 -9.84
CA CYS A 144 -5.67 -23.11 -9.00
C CYS A 144 -4.81 -23.47 -7.77
N VAL A 145 -4.46 -24.74 -7.56
CA VAL A 145 -3.62 -25.18 -6.43
C VAL A 145 -2.15 -25.25 -6.83
N ASN A 146 -1.32 -24.44 -6.18
CA ASN A 146 0.13 -24.48 -6.31
C ASN A 146 0.83 -23.95 -5.04
N LYS A 147 2.17 -23.97 -5.03
CA LYS A 147 2.95 -23.51 -3.88
C LYS A 147 2.63 -22.06 -3.48
N ALA A 148 2.31 -21.19 -4.44
CA ALA A 148 1.92 -19.81 -4.16
C ALA A 148 0.56 -19.73 -3.48
N SER A 149 -0.46 -20.44 -3.97
CA SER A 149 -1.79 -20.43 -3.36
C SER A 149 -1.74 -20.96 -1.92
N GLY A 150 -0.96 -22.01 -1.67
CA GLY A 150 -0.74 -22.53 -0.33
C GLY A 150 0.02 -21.55 0.57
N LEU A 151 1.06 -20.89 0.04
CA LEU A 151 1.80 -19.87 0.78
C LEU A 151 0.89 -18.67 1.12
N SER A 152 0.09 -18.16 0.18
CA SER A 152 -0.86 -17.08 0.44
C SER A 152 -1.87 -17.46 1.52
N ALA A 153 -2.39 -18.68 1.52
CA ALA A 153 -3.28 -19.17 2.59
C ALA A 153 -2.59 -19.23 3.96
N ALA A 154 -1.35 -19.73 4.01
CA ALA A 154 -0.56 -19.75 5.23
C ALA A 154 -0.24 -18.34 5.77
N LEU A 155 0.12 -17.42 4.88
CA LEU A 155 0.39 -16.02 5.23
C LEU A 155 -0.85 -15.28 5.72
N GLN A 156 -2.02 -15.56 5.11
CA GLN A 156 -3.29 -15.04 5.58
C GLN A 156 -3.61 -15.52 7.00
N ARG A 157 -3.39 -16.80 7.31
CA ARG A 157 -3.56 -17.36 8.66
C ARG A 157 -2.61 -16.73 9.68
N LEU A 158 -1.39 -16.39 9.26
CA LEU A 158 -0.39 -15.71 10.09
C LEU A 158 -0.59 -14.19 10.15
N GLY A 159 -1.45 -13.64 9.31
CA GLY A 159 -1.63 -12.20 9.14
C GLY A 159 -0.42 -11.49 8.53
N ILE A 160 0.49 -12.17 7.83
CA ILE A 160 1.71 -11.58 7.27
C ILE A 160 1.51 -11.19 5.80
N SER A 161 2.00 -10.01 5.40
CA SER A 161 2.00 -9.57 4.01
C SER A 161 3.03 -10.32 3.16
N GLU A 162 2.67 -10.68 1.93
CA GLU A 162 3.54 -11.36 0.95
C GLU A 162 4.82 -10.55 0.67
N LEU A 163 4.72 -9.21 0.68
CA LEU A 163 5.86 -8.31 0.50
C LEU A 163 6.88 -8.33 1.65
N ASN A 164 6.51 -8.87 2.80
CA ASN A 164 7.37 -9.00 3.98
C ASN A 164 7.92 -10.42 4.13
N VAL A 165 7.92 -11.21 3.05
CA VAL A 165 8.43 -12.58 3.01
C VAL A 165 9.63 -12.69 2.09
N VAL A 166 10.66 -13.38 2.55
CA VAL A 166 11.74 -13.89 1.69
C VAL A 166 11.39 -15.31 1.28
N GLY A 167 11.36 -15.59 -0.02
CA GLY A 167 11.19 -16.93 -0.58
C GLY A 167 12.53 -17.49 -1.07
N VAL A 168 12.78 -18.79 -0.91
CA VAL A 168 13.94 -19.47 -1.53
C VAL A 168 13.56 -20.83 -2.12
N GLY A 169 14.02 -21.10 -3.34
CA GLY A 169 13.73 -22.34 -4.06
C GLY A 169 14.80 -22.70 -5.10
N ASP A 170 14.59 -23.82 -5.79
CA ASP A 170 15.54 -24.39 -6.76
C ASP A 170 14.92 -24.84 -8.10
N ALA A 171 13.62 -25.15 -8.15
CA ALA A 171 12.98 -25.87 -9.26
C ALA A 171 11.78 -25.15 -9.89
N GLU A 172 11.22 -25.72 -10.98
CA GLU A 172 10.18 -25.07 -11.79
C GLU A 172 8.90 -24.74 -11.01
N ASN A 173 8.51 -25.58 -10.06
CA ASN A 173 7.32 -25.40 -9.25
C ASN A 173 7.47 -24.30 -8.16
N ASP A 174 8.67 -23.74 -7.99
CA ASP A 174 8.94 -22.68 -7.03
C ASP A 174 8.65 -21.29 -7.58
N HIS A 175 8.67 -21.13 -8.91
CA HIS A 175 8.44 -19.85 -9.61
C HIS A 175 7.22 -19.09 -9.06
N ALA A 176 6.11 -19.81 -8.91
CA ALA A 176 4.86 -19.21 -8.49
C ALA A 176 4.96 -18.58 -7.10
N PHE A 177 5.49 -19.29 -6.10
CA PHE A 177 5.53 -18.75 -4.74
C PHE A 177 6.65 -17.73 -4.55
N LEU A 178 7.78 -17.89 -5.25
CA LEU A 178 8.84 -16.88 -5.26
C LEU A 178 8.34 -15.55 -5.82
N SER A 179 7.47 -15.58 -6.83
CA SER A 179 6.95 -14.37 -7.49
C SER A 179 6.05 -13.50 -6.61
N ILE A 180 5.44 -14.07 -5.55
CA ILE A 180 4.60 -13.31 -4.62
C ILE A 180 5.40 -12.74 -3.45
N CYS A 181 6.57 -13.32 -3.14
CA CYS A 181 7.43 -12.84 -2.06
C CYS A 181 8.03 -11.47 -2.37
N GLY A 182 8.21 -10.65 -1.33
CA GLY A 182 8.93 -9.37 -1.43
C GLY A 182 10.40 -9.51 -1.79
N CYS A 183 11.00 -10.67 -1.50
CA CYS A 183 12.33 -11.06 -1.97
C CYS A 183 12.32 -12.52 -2.44
N ALA A 184 12.76 -12.78 -3.67
CA ALA A 184 12.98 -14.10 -4.21
C ALA A 184 14.48 -14.43 -4.21
N ALA A 185 14.86 -15.55 -3.58
CA ALA A 185 16.22 -16.05 -3.57
C ALA A 185 16.32 -17.40 -4.28
N ALA A 186 17.47 -17.65 -4.90
CA ALA A 186 17.79 -18.90 -5.58
C ALA A 186 19.07 -19.49 -5.00
N VAL A 187 19.04 -20.76 -4.60
CA VAL A 187 20.26 -21.52 -4.25
C VAL A 187 21.13 -21.76 -5.49
N ASN A 188 22.43 -21.98 -5.32
CA ASN A 188 23.31 -22.09 -6.48
C ASN A 188 23.07 -23.35 -7.35
N ASN A 189 22.42 -24.39 -6.83
CA ASN A 189 21.98 -25.55 -7.64
C ASN A 189 20.63 -25.34 -8.34
N ALA A 190 20.00 -24.17 -8.20
CA ALA A 190 18.73 -23.85 -8.84
C ALA A 190 18.83 -23.85 -10.37
N ILE A 191 17.72 -24.17 -11.03
CA ILE A 191 17.61 -24.10 -12.48
C ILE A 191 17.77 -22.65 -12.99
N ALA A 192 18.20 -22.50 -14.25
CA ALA A 192 18.50 -21.20 -14.84
C ALA A 192 17.31 -20.23 -14.83
N SER A 193 16.08 -20.75 -15.02
CA SER A 193 14.87 -19.92 -15.00
C SER A 193 14.65 -19.29 -13.62
N ILE A 194 14.82 -20.05 -12.53
CA ILE A 194 14.69 -19.56 -11.15
C ILE A 194 15.76 -18.50 -10.84
N LYS A 195 17.02 -18.77 -11.21
CA LYS A 195 18.11 -17.79 -11.03
C LYS A 195 17.85 -16.48 -11.78
N SER A 196 17.25 -16.55 -12.97
CA SER A 196 16.97 -15.36 -13.79
C SER A 196 15.88 -14.45 -13.22
N SER A 197 14.97 -14.99 -12.40
CA SER A 197 13.88 -14.25 -11.78
C SER A 197 14.14 -13.90 -10.31
N ALA A 198 15.21 -14.43 -9.71
CA ALA A 198 15.54 -14.18 -8.31
C ALA A 198 16.17 -12.81 -8.11
N ASP A 199 15.79 -12.13 -7.02
CA ASP A 199 16.44 -10.91 -6.56
C ASP A 199 17.83 -11.19 -6.00
N VAL A 200 18.00 -12.36 -5.37
CA VAL A 200 19.25 -12.81 -4.75
C VAL A 200 19.64 -14.19 -5.28
N CYS A 201 20.75 -14.26 -6.01
CA CYS A 201 21.39 -15.53 -6.35
C CYS A 201 22.47 -15.84 -5.31
N LEU A 202 22.27 -16.92 -4.55
CA LEU A 202 23.18 -17.36 -3.50
C LEU A 202 24.43 -18.01 -4.09
N SER A 203 25.55 -17.95 -3.38
CA SER A 203 26.80 -18.55 -3.83
C SER A 203 26.90 -20.05 -3.50
N GLN A 204 26.19 -20.51 -2.49
CA GLN A 204 26.19 -21.91 -2.05
C GLN A 204 24.96 -22.70 -2.51
N ASP A 205 25.15 -24.02 -2.64
CA ASP A 205 24.09 -24.97 -3.01
C ASP A 205 23.30 -25.46 -1.79
N HIS A 206 22.06 -25.87 -2.02
CA HIS A 206 21.18 -26.53 -1.05
C HIS A 206 21.17 -25.79 0.30
N GLY A 207 21.18 -26.55 1.40
CA GLY A 207 21.05 -26.00 2.75
C GLY A 207 22.17 -25.03 3.14
N ARG A 208 23.34 -25.11 2.49
CA ARG A 208 24.41 -24.11 2.70
C ARG A 208 24.04 -22.75 2.13
N GLY A 209 23.34 -22.71 1.00
CA GLY A 209 22.76 -21.48 0.44
C GLY A 209 21.72 -20.88 1.38
N VAL A 210 20.89 -21.72 1.99
CA VAL A 210 19.92 -21.25 3.00
C VAL A 210 20.61 -20.68 4.24
N CYS A 211 21.70 -21.28 4.71
CA CYS A 211 22.50 -20.69 5.79
C CYS A 211 23.08 -19.32 5.40
N GLU A 212 23.61 -19.18 4.17
CA GLU A 212 24.10 -17.90 3.63
C GLU A 212 22.97 -16.85 3.60
N LEU A 213 21.79 -17.22 3.12
CA LEU A 213 20.62 -16.34 3.08
C LEU A 213 20.18 -15.90 4.48
N VAL A 214 20.22 -16.79 5.47
CA VAL A 214 19.90 -16.45 6.87
C VAL A 214 20.84 -15.36 7.40
N GLU A 215 22.15 -15.48 7.17
CA GLU A 215 23.10 -14.44 7.59
C GLU A 215 22.82 -13.11 6.89
N MET A 216 22.60 -13.15 5.57
CA MET A 216 22.27 -11.94 4.80
C MET A 216 20.98 -11.27 5.29
N LEU A 217 19.97 -12.06 5.65
CA LEU A 217 18.69 -11.56 6.15
C LEU A 217 18.81 -10.93 7.54
N LEU A 218 19.62 -11.53 8.42
CA LEU A 218 19.91 -10.99 9.75
C LEU A 218 20.74 -9.71 9.69
N GLU A 219 21.67 -9.59 8.73
CA GLU A 219 22.56 -8.43 8.57
C GLU A 219 21.89 -7.27 7.82
N LYS A 220 21.23 -7.55 6.69
CA LYS A 220 20.78 -6.52 5.73
C LYS A 220 19.29 -6.20 5.82
N ASP A 221 18.46 -7.17 6.22
CA ASP A 221 17.00 -7.04 6.25
C ASP A 221 16.44 -6.38 4.98
N ALA A 222 15.86 -5.17 5.05
CA ALA A 222 15.32 -4.46 3.89
C ALA A 222 16.34 -4.21 2.76
N ALA A 223 17.62 -4.05 3.09
CA ALA A 223 18.70 -3.80 2.13
C ALA A 223 19.15 -5.07 1.36
N LEU A 224 18.48 -6.21 1.59
CA LEU A 224 18.70 -7.44 0.84
C LEU A 224 18.29 -7.31 -0.63
N VAL A 225 17.28 -6.49 -0.91
CA VAL A 225 16.72 -6.24 -2.23
C VAL A 225 16.94 -4.78 -2.64
N PRO A 226 16.96 -4.49 -3.95
CA PRO A 226 17.10 -3.11 -4.40
C PRO A 226 15.83 -2.31 -4.08
N ILE A 227 15.95 -0.98 -4.05
CA ILE A 227 14.87 -0.06 -3.63
C ILE A 227 13.61 -0.19 -4.49
N GLU A 228 13.72 -0.66 -5.72
CA GLU A 228 12.60 -0.89 -6.63
C GLU A 228 11.63 -1.97 -6.12
N ARG A 229 12.09 -2.86 -5.24
CA ARG A 229 11.25 -3.93 -4.65
C ARG A 229 10.51 -3.48 -3.40
N THR A 230 11.02 -2.45 -2.70
CA THR A 230 10.50 -2.05 -1.38
C THR A 230 10.01 -0.61 -1.33
N GLY A 231 10.59 0.28 -2.12
CA GLY A 231 10.25 1.69 -2.15
C GLY A 231 9.02 2.01 -3.00
N VAL A 232 8.66 3.29 -2.98
CA VAL A 232 7.65 3.88 -3.88
C VAL A 232 8.27 4.97 -4.72
N VAL A 233 7.85 5.08 -5.98
CA VAL A 233 8.35 6.12 -6.90
C VAL A 233 7.73 7.46 -6.52
N LEU A 234 8.57 8.47 -6.30
CA LEU A 234 8.15 9.84 -5.99
C LEU A 234 7.95 10.72 -7.23
N GLY A 235 8.45 10.28 -8.38
CA GLY A 235 8.32 11.01 -9.64
C GLY A 235 9.49 10.72 -10.57
N GLN A 236 9.56 11.50 -11.65
CA GLN A 236 10.72 11.52 -12.54
C GLN A 236 11.51 12.79 -12.32
N THR A 237 12.83 12.67 -12.36
CA THR A 237 13.75 13.80 -12.38
C THR A 237 13.81 14.39 -13.79
N VAL A 238 14.31 15.62 -13.91
CA VAL A 238 14.51 16.29 -15.22
C VAL A 238 15.42 15.48 -16.17
N ASP A 239 16.28 14.62 -15.62
CA ASP A 239 17.14 13.71 -16.37
C ASP A 239 16.46 12.37 -16.70
N ALA A 240 15.13 12.29 -16.55
CA ALA A 240 14.29 11.11 -16.76
C ALA A 240 14.63 9.90 -15.85
N ASN A 241 15.32 10.12 -14.72
CA ASN A 241 15.54 9.09 -13.72
C ASN A 241 14.34 9.00 -12.76
N LYS A 242 14.05 7.81 -12.23
CA LYS A 242 13.03 7.66 -11.19
C LYS A 242 13.60 8.07 -9.84
N ALA A 243 12.90 8.95 -9.14
CA ALA A 243 13.16 9.23 -7.72
C ALA A 243 12.38 8.26 -6.84
N TRP A 244 13.01 7.72 -5.80
CA TRP A 244 12.44 6.68 -4.95
C TRP A 244 12.40 7.11 -3.48
N LEU A 245 11.36 6.68 -2.78
CA LEU A 245 11.27 6.72 -1.32
C LEU A 245 11.51 5.32 -0.75
N PRO A 246 12.53 5.10 0.10
CA PRO A 246 12.75 3.82 0.76
C PRO A 246 11.62 3.45 1.74
N ALA A 247 11.32 2.15 1.89
CA ALA A 247 10.16 1.61 2.66
C ALA A 247 10.10 1.97 4.15
N GLU A 248 11.22 2.37 4.74
CA GLU A 248 11.36 2.73 6.17
C GLU A 248 11.72 4.21 6.35
N SER A 249 11.56 5.03 5.30
CA SER A 249 11.84 6.46 5.35
C SER A 249 10.60 7.30 5.67
N VAL A 250 10.84 8.44 6.31
CA VAL A 250 9.83 9.47 6.54
C VAL A 250 9.92 10.55 5.44
N LEU A 251 8.88 10.64 4.63
CA LEU A 251 8.68 11.69 3.64
C LEU A 251 7.85 12.83 4.24
N LEU A 252 8.34 14.06 4.14
CA LEU A 252 7.55 15.27 4.40
C LEU A 252 7.20 15.95 3.07
N VAL A 253 5.90 16.14 2.81
CA VAL A 253 5.35 16.85 1.65
C VAL A 253 4.81 18.20 2.10
N VAL A 254 5.40 19.29 1.61
CA VAL A 254 5.03 20.66 1.99
C VAL A 254 4.64 21.49 0.77
N GLY A 255 3.63 22.33 0.93
CA GLY A 255 3.19 23.21 -0.13
C GLY A 255 1.95 24.00 0.25
N ASN A 256 1.87 25.21 -0.30
CA ASN A 256 0.74 26.10 -0.08
C ASN A 256 -0.58 25.45 -0.51
N SER A 257 -1.70 25.94 0.01
CA SER A 257 -3.01 25.54 -0.51
C SER A 257 -3.05 25.80 -2.02
N GLY A 258 -3.56 24.85 -2.79
CA GLY A 258 -3.52 24.93 -4.26
C GLY A 258 -2.32 24.25 -4.92
N SER A 259 -1.23 23.94 -4.20
CA SER A 259 0.05 23.51 -4.82
C SER A 259 0.08 22.11 -5.44
N GLY A 260 -1.00 21.34 -5.33
CA GLY A 260 -1.10 19.97 -5.84
C GLY A 260 -0.71 18.86 -4.86
N LYS A 261 -0.57 19.13 -3.56
CA LYS A 261 -0.27 18.10 -2.53
C LYS A 261 -1.22 16.90 -2.60
N SER A 262 -2.52 17.13 -2.47
CA SER A 262 -3.49 16.04 -2.47
C SER A 262 -3.44 15.25 -3.79
N SER A 263 -3.25 15.92 -4.93
CA SER A 263 -3.05 15.26 -6.24
C SER A 263 -1.78 14.42 -6.30
N PHE A 264 -0.69 14.90 -5.69
CA PHE A 264 0.57 14.15 -5.56
C PHE A 264 0.39 12.90 -4.69
N ILE A 265 -0.34 13.01 -3.58
CA ILE A 265 -0.64 11.88 -2.70
C ILE A 265 -1.56 10.87 -3.39
N THR A 266 -2.62 11.31 -4.07
CA THR A 266 -3.46 10.42 -4.89
C THR A 266 -2.64 9.69 -5.94
N TRP A 267 -1.73 10.40 -6.62
CA TRP A 267 -0.84 9.77 -7.59
C TRP A 267 0.09 8.74 -6.93
N LEU A 268 0.61 9.02 -5.73
CA LEU A 268 1.41 8.06 -4.97
C LEU A 268 0.59 6.82 -4.60
N THR A 269 -0.66 6.97 -4.15
CA THR A 269 -1.50 5.84 -3.78
C THR A 269 -1.76 4.92 -4.97
N GLU A 270 -1.92 5.45 -6.19
CA GLU A 270 -2.03 4.61 -7.39
C GLU A 270 -0.75 3.81 -7.67
N ARG A 271 0.43 4.40 -7.42
CA ARG A 271 1.71 3.68 -7.57
C ARG A 271 1.85 2.57 -6.51
N MET A 272 1.39 2.84 -5.29
CA MET A 272 1.36 1.83 -4.22
C MET A 272 0.45 0.66 -4.57
N VAL A 273 -0.77 0.93 -5.07
CA VAL A 273 -1.69 -0.11 -5.56
C VAL A 273 -1.05 -0.95 -6.68
N GLN A 274 -0.39 -0.31 -7.65
CA GLN A 274 0.33 -1.01 -8.72
C GLN A 274 1.47 -1.88 -8.18
N ALA A 275 2.14 -1.44 -7.12
CA ALA A 275 3.20 -2.18 -6.43
C ALA A 275 2.68 -3.20 -5.41
N ARG A 276 1.36 -3.34 -5.24
CA ARG A 276 0.70 -4.16 -4.20
C ARG A 276 1.10 -3.77 -2.77
N GLN A 277 1.46 -2.51 -2.57
CA GLN A 277 1.79 -1.94 -1.27
C GLN A 277 0.51 -1.36 -0.66
N ASP A 278 0.03 -1.97 0.41
CA ASP A 278 -1.17 -1.49 1.09
C ASP A 278 -0.86 -0.21 1.88
N PHE A 279 -1.78 0.75 1.91
CA PHE A 279 -1.60 2.02 2.62
C PHE A 279 -2.75 2.36 3.57
N CYS A 280 -2.45 3.22 4.54
CA CYS A 280 -3.42 3.84 5.43
C CYS A 280 -3.31 5.36 5.35
N ILE A 281 -4.40 6.07 5.07
CA ILE A 281 -4.45 7.54 5.08
C ILE A 281 -5.24 7.98 6.32
N ILE A 282 -4.70 8.92 7.08
CA ILE A 282 -5.46 9.66 8.09
C ILE A 282 -5.78 11.03 7.49
N ASP A 283 -7.06 11.27 7.23
CA ASP A 283 -7.56 12.43 6.47
C ASP A 283 -8.47 13.32 7.34
N PRO A 284 -8.00 14.50 7.78
CA PRO A 284 -8.79 15.43 8.58
C PRO A 284 -9.70 16.37 7.76
N GLU A 285 -9.51 16.47 6.44
CA GLU A 285 -10.25 17.40 5.57
C GLU A 285 -11.29 16.71 4.68
N GLY A 286 -11.20 15.39 4.49
CA GLY A 286 -12.11 14.59 3.67
C GLY A 286 -11.78 14.60 2.18
N ASP A 287 -10.54 14.93 1.82
CA ASP A 287 -10.07 14.94 0.43
C ASP A 287 -10.05 13.53 -0.20
N TYR A 288 -9.96 12.47 0.62
CA TYR A 288 -9.81 11.08 0.17
C TYR A 288 -11.05 10.22 0.44
N LEU A 289 -12.21 10.81 0.77
CA LEU A 289 -13.44 10.07 1.10
C LEU A 289 -13.91 9.11 -0.01
N THR A 290 -13.63 9.46 -1.27
CA THR A 290 -14.00 8.71 -2.47
C THR A 290 -12.77 8.19 -3.22
N LEU A 291 -11.66 7.95 -2.53
CA LEU A 291 -10.46 7.40 -3.13
C LEU A 291 -10.73 5.99 -3.66
N ASP A 292 -10.40 5.72 -4.92
CA ASP A 292 -10.57 4.37 -5.49
C ASP A 292 -9.59 3.40 -4.80
N ASP A 293 -9.95 2.11 -4.80
CA ASP A 293 -9.16 1.03 -4.18
C ASP A 293 -8.93 1.17 -2.67
N ALA A 294 -9.71 2.02 -1.97
CA ALA A 294 -9.66 2.19 -0.53
C ALA A 294 -11.04 2.09 0.14
N VAL A 295 -11.08 1.65 1.39
CA VAL A 295 -12.27 1.63 2.25
C VAL A 295 -12.16 2.76 3.27
N THR A 296 -13.19 3.59 3.33
CA THR A 296 -13.24 4.74 4.26
C THR A 296 -13.89 4.37 5.59
N VAL A 297 -13.21 4.71 6.69
CA VAL A 297 -13.70 4.65 8.07
C VAL A 297 -14.06 6.05 8.53
N GLY A 298 -15.25 6.20 9.09
CA GLY A 298 -15.82 7.51 9.40
C GLY A 298 -16.34 8.24 8.15
N GLY A 299 -16.59 9.54 8.27
CA GLY A 299 -17.09 10.36 7.17
C GLY A 299 -17.46 11.77 7.60
N LEU A 300 -18.41 12.39 6.89
CA LEU A 300 -18.83 13.77 7.12
C LEU A 300 -19.43 14.01 8.51
N THR A 301 -20.28 13.08 8.96
CA THR A 301 -21.02 13.19 10.23
C THR A 301 -20.71 12.08 11.22
N THR A 302 -20.02 11.03 10.76
CA THR A 302 -19.74 9.83 11.56
C THR A 302 -18.26 9.83 11.90
N PRO A 303 -17.88 9.91 13.18
CA PRO A 303 -16.48 9.83 13.58
C PRO A 303 -15.93 8.41 13.35
N PRO A 304 -14.64 8.27 13.02
CA PRO A 304 -13.99 6.97 12.93
C PRO A 304 -13.72 6.40 14.32
N THR A 305 -13.54 5.08 14.41
CA THR A 305 -13.07 4.42 15.64
C THR A 305 -11.74 3.72 15.41
N THR A 306 -10.90 3.66 16.44
CA THR A 306 -9.60 2.96 16.43
C THR A 306 -9.81 1.47 16.15
N GLU A 307 -10.82 0.84 16.75
CA GLU A 307 -11.12 -0.59 16.61
C GLU A 307 -11.49 -0.97 15.16
N GLU A 308 -12.44 -0.25 14.55
CA GLU A 308 -12.85 -0.47 13.16
C GLU A 308 -11.69 -0.25 12.18
N SER A 309 -10.90 0.80 12.41
CA SER A 309 -9.72 1.12 11.60
C SER A 309 -8.70 -0.02 11.63
N VAL A 310 -8.37 -0.52 12.83
CA VAL A 310 -7.44 -1.65 13.03
C VAL A 310 -7.98 -2.93 12.43
N GLN A 311 -9.29 -3.21 12.57
CA GLN A 311 -9.91 -4.40 12.02
C GLN A 311 -9.83 -4.43 10.49
N LEU A 312 -10.01 -3.29 9.82
CA LEU A 312 -9.87 -3.20 8.36
C LEU A 312 -8.41 -3.30 7.92
N LEU A 313 -7.47 -2.70 8.65
CA LEU A 313 -6.03 -2.81 8.35
C LEU A 313 -5.49 -4.24 8.47
N LEU A 314 -6.13 -5.08 9.30
CA LEU A 314 -5.82 -6.50 9.40
C LEU A 314 -6.27 -7.31 8.17
N GLN A 315 -7.22 -6.80 7.39
CA GLN A 315 -7.71 -7.52 6.22
C GLN A 315 -6.71 -7.43 5.08
N ALA A 316 -6.44 -8.58 4.45
CA ALA A 316 -5.48 -8.66 3.37
C ALA A 316 -5.94 -7.83 2.16
N ARG A 317 -5.04 -7.01 1.62
CA ARG A 317 -5.21 -6.22 0.37
C ARG A 317 -6.30 -5.14 0.44
N LEU A 318 -6.60 -4.62 1.63
CA LEU A 318 -7.42 -3.42 1.79
C LEU A 318 -6.55 -2.20 2.10
N ASN A 319 -6.73 -1.13 1.32
CA ASN A 319 -6.28 0.19 1.69
C ASN A 319 -7.34 0.88 2.55
N VAL A 320 -6.93 1.66 3.53
CA VAL A 320 -7.85 2.26 4.50
C VAL A 320 -7.68 3.77 4.56
N VAL A 321 -8.79 4.50 4.44
CA VAL A 321 -8.85 5.94 4.67
C VAL A 321 -9.59 6.18 5.99
N ILE A 322 -8.92 6.75 6.97
CA ILE A 322 -9.50 7.11 8.27
C ILE A 322 -9.86 8.59 8.22
N SER A 323 -11.15 8.88 8.01
CA SER A 323 -11.66 10.25 7.92
C SER A 323 -11.89 10.84 9.30
N ALA A 324 -11.01 11.73 9.74
CA ALA A 324 -11.14 12.51 10.98
C ALA A 324 -11.99 13.79 10.81
N LEU A 325 -12.69 13.94 9.68
CA LEU A 325 -13.47 15.12 9.33
C LEU A 325 -14.56 15.46 10.37
N ALA A 326 -15.29 14.45 10.86
CA ALA A 326 -16.35 14.62 11.86
C ALA A 326 -15.82 14.93 13.29
N LEU A 327 -14.51 14.86 13.52
CA LEU A 327 -13.90 15.08 14.83
C LEU A 327 -13.52 16.54 15.05
N ASP A 328 -13.67 17.00 16.29
CA ASP A 328 -13.12 18.27 16.74
C ASP A 328 -11.59 18.22 16.87
N PRO A 329 -10.89 19.39 16.99
CA PRO A 329 -9.44 19.41 17.04
C PRO A 329 -8.80 18.60 18.16
N ALA A 330 -9.41 18.53 19.35
CA ALA A 330 -8.85 17.77 20.47
C ALA A 330 -8.98 16.26 20.22
N ALA A 331 -10.13 15.84 19.71
CA ALA A 331 -10.40 14.45 19.37
C ALA A 331 -9.52 13.94 18.22
N ARG A 332 -9.12 14.79 17.26
CA ARG A 332 -8.16 14.43 16.19
C ARG A 332 -6.79 14.04 16.73
N VAL A 333 -6.28 14.82 17.68
CA VAL A 333 -4.99 14.53 18.36
C VAL A 333 -5.10 13.25 19.18
N GLN A 334 -6.21 13.06 19.89
CA GLN A 334 -6.46 11.83 20.65
C GLN A 334 -6.52 10.60 19.75
N LEU A 335 -7.27 10.66 18.64
CA LEU A 335 -7.37 9.57 17.67
C LEU A 335 -5.99 9.16 17.15
N PHE A 336 -5.15 10.12 16.76
CA PHE A 336 -3.79 9.82 16.30
C PHE A 336 -2.93 9.18 17.41
N GLY A 337 -3.07 9.67 18.65
CA GLY A 337 -2.46 9.10 19.85
C GLY A 337 -2.80 7.62 20.10
N GLU A 338 -4.04 7.23 19.79
CA GLU A 338 -4.52 5.86 19.94
C GLU A 338 -4.18 4.96 18.73
N LEU A 339 -4.29 5.49 17.51
CA LEU A 339 -4.03 4.75 16.28
C LEU A 339 -2.56 4.41 16.10
N LEU A 340 -1.65 5.35 16.36
CA LEU A 340 -0.24 5.15 16.02
C LEU A 340 0.40 3.93 16.72
N PRO A 341 0.20 3.71 18.04
CA PRO A 341 0.69 2.50 18.69
C PRO A 341 0.07 1.21 18.12
N ALA A 342 -1.22 1.24 17.76
CA ALA A 342 -1.89 0.09 17.15
C ALA A 342 -1.32 -0.22 15.76
N ILE A 343 -1.11 0.80 14.94
CA ILE A 343 -0.47 0.67 13.61
C ILE A 343 0.97 0.16 13.73
N HIS A 344 1.74 0.64 14.72
CA HIS A 344 3.06 0.11 15.01
C HIS A 344 3.04 -1.38 15.34
N HIS A 345 2.12 -1.78 16.22
CA HIS A 345 1.96 -3.18 16.57
C HIS A 345 1.61 -4.03 15.35
N LEU A 346 0.61 -3.60 14.56
CA LEU A 346 0.23 -4.24 13.31
C LEU A 346 1.43 -4.39 12.38
N ARG A 347 2.17 -3.31 12.11
CA ARG A 347 3.31 -3.34 11.19
C ARG A 347 4.38 -4.34 11.63
N ASN A 348 4.65 -4.42 12.94
CA ASN A 348 5.64 -5.34 13.48
C ASN A 348 5.24 -6.82 13.36
N VAL A 349 3.94 -7.14 13.39
CA VAL A 349 3.44 -8.53 13.33
C VAL A 349 3.00 -8.96 11.93
N SER A 350 2.58 -8.01 11.10
CA SER A 350 1.93 -8.28 9.80
C SER A 350 2.63 -7.63 8.60
N GLY A 351 3.42 -6.59 8.82
CA GLY A 351 3.95 -5.72 7.76
C GLY A 351 2.91 -4.73 7.22
N ARG A 352 1.71 -4.65 7.83
CA ARG A 352 0.59 -3.80 7.39
C ARG A 352 0.34 -2.63 8.36
N PRO A 353 -0.11 -1.47 7.86
CA PRO A 353 -0.03 -1.06 6.46
C PRO A 353 1.43 -0.90 6.03
N TYR A 354 1.67 -1.03 4.72
CA TYR A 354 3.00 -0.85 4.15
C TYR A 354 3.42 0.63 4.21
N TRP A 355 2.48 1.53 3.95
CA TRP A 355 2.66 2.99 4.09
C TRP A 355 1.62 3.60 5.02
N LEU A 356 2.07 4.47 5.93
CA LEU A 356 1.21 5.38 6.67
C LEU A 356 1.26 6.76 6.03
N ILE A 357 0.11 7.32 5.69
CA ILE A 357 -0.04 8.67 5.14
C ILE A 357 -0.82 9.50 6.17
N VAL A 358 -0.25 10.61 6.61
CA VAL A 358 -0.90 11.55 7.53
C VAL A 358 -1.12 12.84 6.76
N ASP A 359 -2.35 13.04 6.29
CA ASP A 359 -2.69 14.23 5.53
C ASP A 359 -2.97 15.42 6.45
N GLU A 360 -2.55 16.61 6.02
CA GLU A 360 -2.61 17.85 6.80
C GLU A 360 -2.26 17.66 8.29
N ALA A 361 -1.07 17.09 8.51
CA ALA A 361 -0.56 16.58 9.78
C ALA A 361 -0.62 17.58 10.94
N HIS A 362 -0.65 18.89 10.68
CA HIS A 362 -0.80 19.93 11.70
C HIS A 362 -2.11 19.83 12.50
N TYR A 363 -3.13 19.12 12.01
CA TYR A 363 -4.36 18.83 12.76
C TYR A 363 -4.21 17.72 13.81
N MET A 364 -3.29 16.78 13.63
CA MET A 364 -3.07 15.63 14.52
C MET A 364 -1.77 15.74 15.32
N LEU A 365 -0.77 16.39 14.73
CA LEU A 365 0.57 16.61 15.25
C LEU A 365 0.87 18.12 15.33
N PRO A 366 0.06 18.94 16.03
CA PRO A 366 0.28 20.37 16.11
C PRO A 366 1.62 20.70 16.78
N HIS A 367 2.18 21.88 16.51
CA HIS A 367 3.47 22.33 17.07
C HIS A 367 3.58 22.21 18.60
N CYS A 368 2.47 22.37 19.32
CA CYS A 368 2.43 22.25 20.78
C CYS A 368 2.36 20.79 21.28
N ALA A 369 2.19 19.81 20.41
CA ALA A 369 2.15 18.40 20.78
C ALA A 369 3.55 17.92 21.17
N SER A 370 3.64 17.23 22.31
CA SER A 370 4.87 16.61 22.77
C SER A 370 4.88 15.14 22.42
N TRP A 371 5.80 14.75 21.53
CA TRP A 371 6.05 13.37 21.14
C TRP A 371 7.50 12.98 21.48
N PRO A 372 7.75 11.71 21.86
CA PRO A 372 9.11 11.24 22.03
C PRO A 372 9.86 11.28 20.69
N PRO A 373 11.19 11.47 20.67
CA PRO A 373 11.97 11.32 19.44
C PRO A 373 11.87 9.90 18.89
N GLY A 374 11.75 9.76 17.57
CA GLY A 374 11.65 8.45 16.91
C GLY A 374 10.26 7.82 17.06
N PHE A 375 9.20 8.61 17.24
CA PHE A 375 7.86 8.07 17.50
C PHE A 375 7.20 7.43 16.27
N LEU A 376 7.67 7.74 15.05
CA LEU A 376 7.30 7.01 13.84
C LEU A 376 8.13 5.73 13.70
N GLY A 377 9.26 5.61 14.39
CA GLY A 377 10.14 4.45 14.32
C GLY A 377 10.66 4.22 12.90
N ASN A 378 10.88 2.95 12.53
CA ASN A 378 11.31 2.57 11.18
C ASN A 378 10.11 2.28 10.26
N MET A 379 9.00 2.99 10.44
CA MET A 379 7.85 2.85 9.55
C MET A 379 7.97 3.79 8.35
N GLY A 380 7.63 3.30 7.17
CA GLY A 380 7.43 4.13 5.99
C GLY A 380 6.24 5.04 6.23
N ALA A 381 6.52 6.34 6.39
CA ALA A 381 5.53 7.36 6.69
C ALA A 381 5.62 8.52 5.70
N ILE A 382 4.46 8.99 5.24
CA ILE A 382 4.32 10.13 4.36
C ILE A 382 3.47 11.16 5.09
N ILE A 383 4.06 12.31 5.33
CA ILE A 383 3.50 13.36 6.17
C ILE A 383 3.23 14.55 5.27
N VAL A 384 1.99 15.00 5.23
CA VAL A 384 1.60 16.14 4.40
C VAL A 384 1.29 17.32 5.30
N ALA A 385 1.83 18.48 4.99
CA ALA A 385 1.55 19.69 5.76
C ALA A 385 1.48 20.93 4.86
N LEU A 386 0.66 21.90 5.25
CA LEU A 386 0.73 23.26 4.70
C LEU A 386 2.07 23.93 4.99
N ASN A 387 2.56 23.82 6.22
CA ASN A 387 3.82 24.41 6.68
C ASN A 387 4.44 23.53 7.78
N PHE A 388 5.75 23.27 7.68
CA PHE A 388 6.51 22.51 8.67
C PHE A 388 6.63 23.22 10.03
N ASP A 389 6.39 24.53 10.14
CA ASP A 389 6.39 25.24 11.44
C ASP A 389 5.14 24.93 12.29
N GLN A 390 4.08 24.40 11.67
CA GLN A 390 2.82 24.08 12.36
C GLN A 390 2.79 22.66 12.92
N VAL A 391 3.76 21.82 12.56
CA VAL A 391 3.86 20.45 13.06
C VAL A 391 4.81 20.34 14.26
N CYS A 392 4.71 19.25 15.01
CA CYS A 392 5.54 19.03 16.19
C CYS A 392 7.05 18.94 15.83
N PRO A 393 7.96 19.49 16.67
CA PRO A 393 9.39 19.46 16.38
C PRO A 393 10.00 18.06 16.24
N ALA A 394 9.53 17.09 17.03
CA ALA A 394 10.02 15.71 16.99
C ALA A 394 9.86 15.08 15.59
N LEU A 395 8.77 15.41 14.88
CA LEU A 395 8.54 14.95 13.53
C LEU A 395 9.60 15.46 12.55
N LEU A 396 10.03 16.72 12.70
CA LEU A 396 11.00 17.34 11.79
C LEU A 396 12.39 16.71 11.91
N GLU A 397 12.73 16.18 13.09
CA GLU A 397 13.98 15.48 13.36
C GLU A 397 14.02 14.08 12.71
N GLU A 398 12.86 13.52 12.37
CA GLU A 398 12.72 12.19 11.77
C GLU A 398 12.61 12.23 10.23
N VAL A 399 12.50 13.42 9.62
CA VAL A 399 12.33 13.54 8.15
C VAL A 399 13.60 13.13 7.43
N ASP A 400 13.45 12.18 6.50
CA ASP A 400 14.54 11.68 5.66
C ASP A 400 14.52 12.30 4.26
N VAL A 401 13.31 12.53 3.75
CA VAL A 401 13.09 13.08 2.41
C VAL A 401 12.08 14.22 2.51
N LEU A 402 12.40 15.34 1.88
CA LEU A 402 11.50 16.48 1.76
C LEU A 402 11.06 16.62 0.30
N VAL A 403 9.75 16.70 0.07
CA VAL A 403 9.17 17.11 -1.21
C VAL A 403 8.42 18.43 -1.00
N THR A 404 8.79 19.46 -1.75
CA THR A 404 8.07 20.74 -1.75
C THR A 404 7.42 21.00 -3.10
N LEU A 405 6.17 21.50 -3.07
CA LEU A 405 5.34 21.68 -4.26
C LEU A 405 4.86 23.13 -4.41
N GLY A 406 4.65 23.55 -5.66
CA GLY A 406 4.11 24.86 -6.02
C GLY A 406 5.19 25.92 -6.29
N SER A 407 4.74 27.15 -6.54
CA SER A 407 5.61 28.26 -6.97
C SER A 407 6.70 28.64 -5.96
N THR A 408 6.49 28.33 -4.67
CA THR A 408 7.45 28.62 -3.59
C THR A 408 8.26 27.40 -3.12
N ALA A 409 8.27 26.32 -3.91
CA ALA A 409 8.93 25.06 -3.54
C ALA A 409 10.39 25.25 -3.11
N ARG A 410 11.15 26.06 -3.86
CA ARG A 410 12.55 26.35 -3.56
C ARG A 410 12.73 27.09 -2.23
N GLU A 411 11.96 28.16 -1.99
CA GLU A 411 12.08 28.90 -0.74
C GLU A 411 11.73 28.02 0.47
N LEU A 412 10.77 27.11 0.34
CA LEU A 412 10.40 26.17 1.40
C LEU A 412 11.56 25.22 1.75
N VAL A 413 12.32 24.72 0.76
CA VAL A 413 13.53 23.90 1.02
C VAL A 413 14.58 24.72 1.77
N GLU A 414 14.83 25.96 1.35
CA GLU A 414 15.82 26.84 2.00
C GLU A 414 15.42 27.18 3.45
N GLN A 415 14.13 27.39 3.71
CA GLN A 415 13.61 27.62 5.05
C GLN A 415 13.70 26.36 5.91
N PHE A 416 13.38 25.18 5.36
CA PHE A 416 13.50 23.91 6.06
C PHE A 416 14.96 23.61 6.44
N ALA A 417 15.91 23.80 5.52
CA ALA A 417 17.34 23.61 5.78
C ALA A 417 17.85 24.47 6.95
N LYS A 418 17.40 25.74 7.02
CA LYS A 418 17.69 26.62 8.18
C LYS A 418 17.08 26.08 9.47
N ARG A 419 15.87 25.55 9.42
CA ARG A 419 15.12 25.04 10.59
C ARG A 419 15.79 23.83 11.21
N ILE A 420 16.34 22.93 10.40
CA ILE A 420 17.07 21.74 10.85
C ILE A 420 18.57 21.97 11.03
N GLN A 421 19.05 23.22 10.90
CA GLN A 421 20.46 23.61 11.03
C GLN A 421 21.42 22.82 10.11
N HIS A 422 20.95 22.44 8.91
CA HIS A 422 21.72 21.68 7.94
C HIS A 422 22.44 22.62 6.94
N SER A 423 23.51 22.14 6.31
CA SER A 423 24.17 22.84 5.20
C SER A 423 23.20 23.02 4.02
N TRP A 424 23.33 24.15 3.32
CA TRP A 424 22.45 24.50 2.21
C TRP A 424 22.62 23.50 1.07
N PRO A 425 21.52 22.88 0.58
CA PRO A 425 21.64 21.97 -0.55
C PRO A 425 21.89 22.77 -1.83
N ALA A 426 22.69 22.22 -2.73
CA ALA A 426 22.90 22.83 -4.03
C ALA A 426 21.61 22.65 -4.88
N PHE A 427 21.19 23.73 -5.53
CA PHE A 427 20.04 23.70 -6.43
C PHE A 427 20.51 23.68 -7.89
N PRO A 428 19.81 22.95 -8.77
CA PRO A 428 20.04 23.04 -10.20
C PRO A 428 19.72 24.46 -10.72
N GLY A 429 20.28 24.77 -11.90
CA GLY A 429 20.06 26.05 -12.58
C GLY A 429 18.57 26.30 -12.86
N ARG A 430 18.15 27.57 -12.85
CA ARG A 430 16.75 27.94 -13.16
C ARG A 430 16.45 27.65 -14.63
N SER A 431 15.59 26.68 -14.92
CA SER A 431 14.97 26.51 -16.23
C SER A 431 13.70 27.38 -16.30
N PRO A 432 13.58 28.31 -17.28
CA PRO A 432 12.35 29.08 -17.45
C PRO A 432 11.23 28.16 -17.98
N GLY A 433 10.09 28.10 -17.29
CA GLY A 433 8.82 27.66 -17.90
C GLY A 433 8.05 26.51 -17.26
N LEU A 434 8.51 25.90 -16.16
CA LEU A 434 7.80 24.77 -15.53
C LEU A 434 7.79 24.88 -14.01
N GLU A 435 6.60 24.76 -13.41
CA GLU A 435 6.37 24.67 -11.97
C GLU A 435 6.81 23.28 -11.48
N HIS A 436 8.09 23.11 -11.16
CA HIS A 436 8.62 21.82 -10.69
C HIS A 436 8.48 21.68 -9.17
N GLY A 437 8.17 20.46 -8.72
CA GLY A 437 8.39 20.08 -7.32
C GLY A 437 9.89 20.00 -7.03
N CYS A 438 10.30 20.24 -5.78
CA CYS A 438 11.67 19.99 -5.33
C CYS A 438 11.68 18.76 -4.43
N LEU A 439 12.62 17.86 -4.66
CA LEU A 439 12.92 16.72 -3.79
C LEU A 439 14.30 16.90 -3.19
N TRP A 440 14.40 16.72 -1.88
CA TRP A 440 15.67 16.73 -1.17
C TRP A 440 15.76 15.49 -0.28
N ASN A 441 16.72 14.61 -0.58
CA ASN A 441 17.13 13.53 0.32
C ASN A 441 18.09 14.12 1.36
N ILE A 442 17.65 14.20 2.60
CA ILE A 442 18.39 14.85 3.70
C ILE A 442 19.56 13.96 4.15
N ARG A 443 19.40 12.64 4.08
CA ARG A 443 20.44 11.67 4.50
C ARG A 443 21.62 11.61 3.54
N GLU A 444 21.35 11.67 2.24
CA GLU A 444 22.39 11.60 1.19
C GLU A 444 22.98 12.97 0.82
N GLY A 445 22.27 14.03 1.22
CA GLY A 445 22.80 15.36 1.52
C GLY A 445 23.86 15.90 0.55
N GLU A 446 23.42 16.49 -0.57
CA GLU A 446 24.17 17.58 -1.21
C GLU A 446 23.40 18.31 -2.33
N GLN A 447 22.41 17.67 -2.97
CA GLN A 447 21.67 18.27 -4.09
C GLN A 447 20.16 18.12 -3.99
N VAL A 448 19.45 19.19 -4.35
CA VAL A 448 18.01 19.16 -4.61
C VAL A 448 17.78 18.67 -6.03
N VAL A 449 16.83 17.75 -6.17
CA VAL A 449 16.39 17.23 -7.46
C VAL A 449 15.06 17.89 -7.82
N LEU A 450 14.90 18.32 -9.07
CA LEU A 450 13.62 18.81 -9.56
C LEU A 450 12.77 17.62 -10.03
N LEU A 451 11.52 17.60 -9.61
CA LEU A 451 10.51 16.61 -9.99
C LEU A 451 9.59 17.19 -11.07
N ASP A 452 9.30 16.36 -12.05
CA ASP A 452 8.24 16.64 -13.02
C ASP A 452 6.87 16.69 -12.34
N GLN A 453 5.97 17.47 -12.92
CA GLN A 453 4.59 17.52 -12.46
C GLN A 453 3.91 16.17 -12.75
N VAL A 454 3.46 15.51 -11.69
CA VAL A 454 2.66 14.28 -11.79
C VAL A 454 1.17 14.62 -11.79
N GLN A 455 0.37 13.81 -12.48
CA GLN A 455 -1.07 13.86 -12.40
C GLN A 455 -1.64 12.48 -12.11
N PRO A 456 -2.55 12.33 -11.14
CA PRO A 456 -3.26 11.09 -10.91
C PRO A 456 -4.21 10.78 -12.08
N ASP A 457 -4.45 9.49 -12.31
CA ASP A 457 -5.52 9.01 -13.20
C ASP A 457 -6.89 9.27 -12.55
N GLN A 458 -6.96 9.14 -11.22
CA GLN A 458 -8.16 9.42 -10.44
C GLN A 458 -8.47 10.92 -10.36
N LYS A 459 -9.75 11.27 -10.45
CA LYS A 459 -10.20 12.66 -10.27
C LYS A 459 -10.23 13.00 -8.78
N HIS A 460 -9.41 13.96 -8.38
CA HIS A 460 -9.41 14.45 -7.00
C HIS A 460 -10.63 15.34 -6.70
N HIS A 461 -11.46 14.95 -5.73
CA HIS A 461 -12.64 15.70 -5.30
C HIS A 461 -12.27 16.63 -4.14
N ARG A 462 -11.64 17.76 -4.46
CA ARG A 462 -11.13 18.72 -3.47
C ARG A 462 -12.24 19.32 -2.60
N HIS A 463 -12.10 19.26 -1.27
CA HIS A 463 -12.85 20.05 -0.29
C HIS A 463 -14.38 20.05 -0.43
N SER A 464 -14.98 19.04 -1.07
CA SER A 464 -16.43 19.03 -1.33
C SER A 464 -17.21 19.03 -0.02
N GLY A 465 -16.88 18.16 0.94
CA GLY A 465 -17.63 18.00 2.20
C GLY A 465 -17.76 19.26 3.06
N LYS A 466 -16.66 20.00 3.26
CA LYS A 466 -16.62 21.18 4.14
C LYS A 466 -17.45 22.35 3.61
N TYR A 467 -17.44 22.55 2.29
CA TYR A 467 -18.15 23.65 1.65
C TYR A 467 -19.54 23.27 1.17
N VAL A 468 -19.82 21.99 0.95
CA VAL A 468 -21.14 21.50 0.54
C VAL A 468 -22.11 21.52 1.70
N SER A 469 -21.74 20.94 2.84
CA SER A 469 -22.63 20.77 4.01
C SER A 469 -22.02 21.22 5.35
N GLY A 470 -20.75 21.63 5.39
CA GLY A 470 -20.10 22.16 6.59
C GLY A 470 -20.51 23.59 6.94
N ASN A 471 -19.79 24.26 7.83
CA ASN A 471 -20.08 25.64 8.24
C ASN A 471 -18.81 26.50 8.11
N VAL A 472 -18.83 27.49 7.20
CA VAL A 472 -17.69 28.41 6.98
C VAL A 472 -17.50 29.45 8.10
N GLY A 473 -18.38 29.45 9.10
CA GLY A 473 -18.42 30.40 10.21
C GLY A 473 -19.23 31.65 9.86
N ALA A 474 -19.87 32.26 10.88
CA ALA A 474 -20.78 33.40 10.70
C ALA A 474 -20.14 34.61 9.99
N TRP A 475 -18.83 34.80 10.14
CA TRP A 475 -18.07 35.90 9.50
C TRP A 475 -17.76 35.67 8.02
N HIS A 476 -17.83 34.43 7.55
CA HIS A 476 -17.56 34.08 6.15
C HIS A 476 -18.81 33.59 5.42
N ALA A 477 -19.95 33.50 6.10
CA ALA A 477 -21.22 33.10 5.50
C ALA A 477 -21.63 34.09 4.39
N PHE A 478 -22.21 33.58 3.31
CA PHE A 478 -22.75 34.44 2.25
C PHE A 478 -24.03 35.09 2.75
N HIS A 479 -24.02 36.40 2.92
CA HIS A 479 -25.20 37.13 3.40
C HIS A 479 -26.13 37.47 2.22
N PHE A 480 -27.42 37.18 2.38
CA PHE A 480 -28.49 37.56 1.45
C PHE A 480 -29.33 38.69 2.08
N PRO A 481 -29.00 39.98 1.85
CA PRO A 481 -29.67 41.10 2.51
C PRO A 481 -31.18 41.14 2.28
N ALA A 482 -31.61 40.81 1.05
CA ALA A 482 -33.03 40.78 0.68
C ALA A 482 -33.85 39.71 1.42
N LEU A 483 -33.18 38.69 1.99
CA LEU A 483 -33.82 37.59 2.71
C LEU A 483 -33.58 37.65 4.22
N GLY A 484 -32.67 38.51 4.70
CA GLY A 484 -32.24 38.54 6.11
C GLY A 484 -31.61 37.23 6.59
N LYS A 485 -31.05 36.43 5.67
CA LYS A 485 -30.47 35.11 5.93
C LYS A 485 -29.04 35.05 5.41
N SER A 486 -28.25 34.11 5.94
CA SER A 486 -26.91 33.83 5.45
C SER A 486 -26.75 32.35 5.13
N ALA A 487 -25.96 32.02 4.12
CA ALA A 487 -25.57 30.66 3.79
C ALA A 487 -24.17 30.35 4.34
N ALA A 488 -24.08 29.35 5.20
CA ALA A 488 -22.84 28.84 5.77
C ALA A 488 -22.15 27.79 4.89
N ASN A 489 -22.81 27.33 3.82
CA ASN A 489 -22.30 26.36 2.85
C ASN A 489 -23.01 26.49 1.50
N LEU A 490 -22.56 25.72 0.51
CA LEU A 490 -23.08 25.68 -0.85
C LEU A 490 -24.51 25.12 -0.91
N THR A 491 -24.88 24.16 -0.05
CA THR A 491 -26.27 23.64 -0.02
C THR A 491 -27.26 24.73 0.42
N GLU A 492 -26.92 25.45 1.50
CA GLU A 492 -27.69 26.60 1.96
C GLU A 492 -27.71 27.72 0.90
N PHE A 493 -26.58 28.00 0.27
CA PHE A 493 -26.49 28.97 -0.83
C PHE A 493 -27.42 28.60 -1.99
N LEU A 494 -27.42 27.35 -2.45
CA LEU A 494 -28.33 26.87 -3.50
C LEU A 494 -29.80 27.03 -3.08
N SER A 495 -30.15 26.65 -1.85
CA SER A 495 -31.54 26.72 -1.37
C SER A 495 -32.04 28.16 -1.16
N LEU A 496 -31.18 29.07 -0.71
CA LEU A 496 -31.52 30.46 -0.42
C LEU A 496 -31.49 31.33 -1.68
N SER A 497 -30.57 31.07 -2.61
CA SER A 497 -30.45 31.86 -3.84
C SER A 497 -31.69 31.79 -4.73
N ILE A 498 -32.43 30.68 -4.74
CA ILE A 498 -33.71 30.52 -5.47
C ILE A 498 -34.79 31.47 -4.95
N GLN A 499 -34.73 31.87 -3.68
CA GLN A 499 -35.73 32.72 -3.04
C GLN A 499 -35.50 34.21 -3.33
N LEU A 500 -34.41 34.58 -4.00
CA LEU A 500 -34.07 35.97 -4.29
C LEU A 500 -34.95 36.56 -5.40
N PRO A 501 -35.50 37.77 -5.21
CA PRO A 501 -36.11 38.53 -6.30
C PRO A 501 -35.08 38.92 -7.37
N ASP A 502 -35.50 38.99 -8.64
CA ASP A 502 -34.63 39.35 -9.78
C ASP A 502 -33.86 40.67 -9.58
N VAL A 503 -34.46 41.64 -8.87
CA VAL A 503 -33.81 42.93 -8.57
C VAL A 503 -32.60 42.73 -7.66
N ALA A 504 -32.75 41.96 -6.57
CA ALA A 504 -31.67 41.68 -5.63
C ALA A 504 -30.59 40.77 -6.25
N LEU A 505 -31.03 39.83 -7.11
CA LEU A 505 -30.12 38.97 -7.86
C LEU A 505 -29.26 39.79 -8.83
N GLY A 506 -29.86 40.76 -9.53
CA GLY A 506 -29.13 41.67 -10.41
C GLY A 506 -28.10 42.55 -9.68
N GLU A 507 -28.34 42.90 -8.42
CA GLU A 507 -27.38 43.64 -7.59
C GLU A 507 -26.17 42.78 -7.24
N HIS A 508 -26.38 41.54 -6.76
CA HIS A 508 -25.30 40.59 -6.46
C HIS A 508 -24.46 40.26 -7.68
N LEU A 509 -25.11 40.02 -8.84
CA LEU A 509 -24.40 39.73 -10.09
C LEU A 509 -23.52 40.91 -10.54
N LYS A 510 -24.03 42.15 -10.47
CA LYS A 510 -23.25 43.35 -10.82
C LYS A 510 -22.07 43.60 -9.87
N ALA A 511 -22.27 43.35 -8.58
CA ALA A 511 -21.22 43.49 -7.56
C ALA A 511 -20.17 42.38 -7.67
N GLY A 512 -20.53 41.24 -8.26
CA GLY A 512 -19.67 40.06 -8.35
C GLY A 512 -19.60 39.28 -7.05
N ASP A 513 -20.64 39.34 -6.23
CA ASP A 513 -20.61 38.81 -4.88
C ASP A 513 -20.44 37.29 -4.87
N PHE A 514 -21.06 36.58 -5.82
CA PHE A 514 -20.97 35.12 -5.90
C PHE A 514 -19.56 34.67 -6.28
N SER A 515 -18.98 35.24 -7.34
CA SER A 515 -17.60 34.89 -7.72
C SER A 515 -16.58 35.26 -6.65
N ASN A 516 -16.76 36.39 -5.96
CA ASN A 516 -15.89 36.80 -4.85
C ASN A 516 -16.00 35.84 -3.66
N TRP A 517 -17.22 35.42 -3.30
CA TRP A 517 -17.41 34.45 -2.22
C TRP A 517 -16.83 33.08 -2.58
N PHE A 518 -17.03 32.62 -3.82
CA PHE A 518 -16.43 31.37 -4.29
C PHE A 518 -14.90 31.43 -4.28
N ARG A 519 -14.30 32.56 -4.62
CA ARG A 519 -12.84 32.75 -4.60
C ARG A 519 -12.29 32.82 -3.19
N HIS A 520 -12.88 33.64 -2.33
CA HIS A 520 -12.26 34.02 -1.06
C HIS A 520 -12.69 33.15 0.12
N VAL A 521 -13.89 32.57 0.07
CA VAL A 521 -14.43 31.73 1.14
C VAL A 521 -14.42 30.25 0.75
N ILE A 522 -15.02 29.91 -0.38
CA ILE A 522 -15.06 28.52 -0.88
C ILE A 522 -13.68 28.08 -1.41
N ARG A 523 -12.82 29.05 -1.76
CA ARG A 523 -11.47 28.83 -2.30
C ARG A 523 -11.46 27.98 -3.57
N ASP A 524 -12.44 28.22 -4.43
CA ASP A 524 -12.57 27.56 -5.72
C ASP A 524 -12.41 28.55 -6.87
N ASP A 525 -11.18 28.69 -7.35
CA ASP A 525 -10.85 29.61 -8.44
C ASP A 525 -11.51 29.25 -9.77
N VAL A 526 -11.76 27.96 -10.02
CA VAL A 526 -12.39 27.51 -11.27
C VAL A 526 -13.87 27.90 -11.28
N LEU A 527 -14.57 27.63 -10.18
CA LEU A 527 -15.96 28.06 -9.99
C LEU A 527 -16.05 29.58 -9.99
N ALA A 528 -15.16 30.27 -9.28
CA ALA A 528 -15.15 31.73 -9.23
C ALA A 528 -14.94 32.36 -10.62
N ASN A 529 -13.99 31.86 -11.41
CA ASN A 529 -13.73 32.37 -12.75
C ASN A 529 -14.91 32.14 -13.70
N LYS A 530 -15.54 30.96 -13.65
CA LYS A 530 -16.74 30.68 -14.47
C LYS A 530 -17.94 31.52 -14.05
N THR A 531 -18.18 31.63 -12.75
CA THR A 531 -19.24 32.50 -12.20
C THR A 531 -19.00 33.96 -12.59
N ARG A 532 -17.75 34.43 -12.58
CA ARG A 532 -17.41 35.80 -13.01
C ARG A 532 -17.74 36.06 -14.48
N LEU A 533 -17.56 35.08 -15.36
CA LEU A 533 -17.96 35.19 -16.77
C LEU A 533 -19.48 35.35 -16.91
N ILE A 534 -20.25 34.62 -16.10
CA ILE A 534 -21.72 34.71 -16.09
C ILE A 534 -22.18 36.06 -15.50
N GLU A 535 -21.56 36.52 -14.40
CA GLU A 535 -21.84 37.81 -13.77
C GLU A 535 -21.56 39.01 -14.68
N THR A 536 -20.58 38.90 -15.58
CA THR A 536 -20.19 39.97 -16.50
C THR A 536 -20.95 39.94 -17.83
N ASP A 537 -21.74 38.91 -18.09
CA ASP A 537 -22.57 38.80 -19.28
C ASP A 537 -23.87 39.62 -19.14
N SER A 538 -23.82 40.86 -19.61
CA SER A 538 -24.97 41.78 -19.63
C SER A 538 -26.15 41.35 -20.52
N THR A 539 -26.02 40.27 -21.30
CA THR A 539 -27.09 39.76 -22.18
C THR A 539 -27.98 38.73 -21.50
N LEU A 540 -27.57 38.20 -20.34
CA LEU A 540 -28.34 37.22 -19.57
C LEU A 540 -29.32 37.90 -18.61
N ALA A 541 -30.55 37.38 -18.56
CA ALA A 541 -31.49 37.72 -17.50
C ALA A 541 -30.94 37.21 -16.14
N PRO A 542 -31.12 37.94 -15.02
CA PRO A 542 -30.59 37.56 -13.71
C PRO A 542 -30.93 36.13 -13.30
N SER A 543 -32.19 35.72 -13.48
CA SER A 543 -32.67 34.36 -13.20
C SER A 543 -31.93 33.29 -14.01
N LYS A 544 -31.69 33.52 -15.30
CA LYS A 544 -30.91 32.59 -16.15
C LYS A 544 -29.43 32.54 -15.78
N ALA A 545 -28.86 33.68 -15.39
CA ALA A 545 -27.48 33.72 -14.88
C ALA A 545 -27.35 32.88 -13.60
N LEU A 546 -28.32 32.99 -12.68
CA LEU A 546 -28.35 32.17 -11.48
C LEU A 546 -28.52 30.68 -11.79
N GLU A 547 -29.43 30.30 -12.69
CA GLU A 547 -29.60 28.90 -13.10
C GLU A 547 -28.30 28.29 -13.62
N GLN A 548 -27.54 29.02 -14.44
CA GLN A 548 -26.23 28.55 -14.93
C GLN A 548 -25.22 28.41 -13.78
N ILE A 549 -25.15 29.39 -12.87
CA ILE A 549 -24.27 29.33 -11.70
C ILE A 549 -24.63 28.12 -10.82
N GLN A 550 -25.91 27.87 -10.57
CA GLN A 550 -26.38 26.73 -9.80
C GLN A 550 -26.05 25.40 -10.47
N GLN A 551 -26.24 25.27 -11.78
CA GLN A 551 -25.84 24.09 -12.53
C GLN A 551 -24.34 23.83 -12.45
N TRP A 552 -23.52 24.89 -12.49
CA TRP A 552 -22.07 24.76 -12.30
C TRP A 552 -21.72 24.29 -10.88
N VAL A 553 -22.36 24.84 -9.85
CA VAL A 553 -22.16 24.41 -8.46
C VAL A 553 -22.59 22.96 -8.28
N GLN A 554 -23.79 22.59 -8.74
CA GLN A 554 -24.33 21.22 -8.65
C GLN A 554 -23.46 20.21 -9.41
N SER A 555 -23.05 20.52 -10.64
CA SER A 555 -22.18 19.65 -11.44
C SER A 555 -20.79 19.51 -10.83
N ARG A 556 -20.26 20.55 -10.17
CA ARG A 556 -18.90 20.55 -9.62
C ARG A 556 -18.80 19.86 -8.27
N TYR A 557 -19.88 19.86 -7.50
CA TYR A 557 -19.93 19.32 -6.14
C TYR A 557 -20.88 18.13 -5.98
N HIS A 558 -21.48 17.63 -7.07
CA HIS A 558 -22.41 16.51 -7.09
C HIS A 558 -23.63 16.69 -6.16
N LEU A 559 -24.23 17.88 -6.21
CA LEU A 559 -25.37 18.31 -5.37
C LEU A 559 -26.73 18.22 -6.06
#